data_AF-A0A432HBR5-F1
#
_entry.id   AF-A0A432HBR5-F1
#
_cell.length_a   1.000
_cell.length_b   1.000
_cell.length_c   1.000
_cell.angle_alpha   90.00
_cell.angle_beta   90.00
_cell.angle_gamma   90.00
#
_symmetry.space_group_name_H-M   'P 1'
#
loop_
_entity.id
_entity.type
_entity.pdbx_description
1 polymer ?
#
loop_
_entity_poly.entity_id
_entity_poly.type
_entity_poly.pdbx_seq_one_letter_code
_entity_poly.pdbx_strand_id
1 'polypeptide(L)'
;MPKVATCWALLLLICSTSLPADEVQLKNGHMLRGRVVSDDGKQVLLQVPEGSMWIRRSQIESILRLSPEKTLIEECHRRLERGSPGSALPFLRREFHASPHRDEVLLIYRKSLVAEVELLLDREKMDPALSLWNEYCSLPGSTPESLPLRSRILAGEQLLASLEGQIHLSLEVNRPHDALVGIGQLLDRFPSERWKWADIRVDVMVEAARRLHDSGDLSAAAPLLLEAVILRPQLITRVRSAMAHCAFQGFGLSLEDALELSPDEPALHLAAAQNARLRGSVLLQSKHLSRVREMVGDEIFPGRIEHQLRQRASQELAGMPSLEPSVQQLLERTNQKLWKQWRLPYSPPARTPFRVHEDVETMRETLGLDCGPALLITQMQYGRVLSETLHLAPGTPFLDQDALPREMMRRYLPLILGQPRGLPPWLEEGICSISRGSLALARDRMLLSRAKRYKSLPDLSRLTSMQASIDDEVYRAACGSLVAWIIEDVPLIRLPDLFELLATSELEHCLSKVTRADTLLELQQAWIRRLDSGS
;
A
#
# COMPACT_ATOMS: atom_id res chain seq x y z
N MET A 1 47.09 -27.95 -46.83
CA MET A 1 47.39 -26.73 -47.63
C MET A 1 46.08 -25.98 -47.92
N PRO A 2 46.10 -24.64 -47.99
CA PRO A 2 45.31 -23.75 -47.11
C PRO A 2 44.06 -23.14 -47.77
N LYS A 3 43.39 -22.25 -47.01
CA LYS A 3 42.27 -21.33 -47.32
C LYS A 3 40.91 -21.94 -46.91
N VAL A 4 40.12 -21.37 -46.00
CA VAL A 4 39.80 -19.96 -45.73
C VAL A 4 39.45 -19.83 -44.24
N ALA A 5 40.31 -19.19 -43.46
CA ALA A 5 40.06 -18.88 -42.05
C ALA A 5 40.20 -17.37 -41.85
N THR A 6 39.28 -16.60 -42.42
CA THR A 6 39.18 -15.14 -42.25
C THR A 6 37.82 -14.67 -42.76
N CYS A 7 36.76 -14.81 -41.96
CA CYS A 7 35.52 -14.03 -42.18
C CYS A 7 34.57 -13.95 -40.97
N TRP A 8 34.83 -14.66 -39.86
CA TRP A 8 33.94 -14.67 -38.70
C TRP A 8 34.46 -13.88 -37.49
N ALA A 9 35.37 -12.94 -37.71
CA ALA A 9 35.90 -12.04 -36.68
C ALA A 9 35.54 -10.55 -36.93
N LEU A 10 34.64 -10.25 -37.87
CA LEU A 10 34.34 -8.88 -38.31
C LEU A 10 32.86 -8.48 -38.13
N LEU A 11 32.11 -9.18 -37.29
CA LEU A 11 30.69 -8.90 -36.99
C LEU A 11 30.41 -8.55 -35.52
N LEU A 12 31.47 -8.28 -34.74
CA LEU A 12 31.42 -7.75 -33.38
C LEU A 12 32.17 -6.41 -33.25
N LEU A 13 32.29 -5.66 -34.35
CA LEU A 13 32.35 -4.21 -34.26
C LEU A 13 30.91 -3.70 -34.17
N ILE A 14 30.37 -3.64 -32.94
CA ILE A 14 29.29 -2.71 -32.63
C ILE A 14 29.94 -1.33 -32.74
N CYS A 15 30.00 -0.84 -33.98
CA CYS A 15 30.34 0.52 -34.30
C CYS A 15 29.42 1.41 -33.47
N SER A 16 30.07 2.21 -32.63
CA SER A 16 29.68 3.56 -32.26
C SER A 16 29.07 4.30 -33.45
N THR A 17 27.77 4.08 -33.68
CA THR A 17 26.99 4.85 -34.62
C THR A 17 26.29 5.91 -33.81
N SER A 18 26.62 7.17 -34.09
CA SER A 18 25.84 8.32 -33.69
C SER A 18 24.37 8.04 -34.05
N LEU A 19 23.50 8.02 -33.04
CA LEU A 19 22.08 7.72 -33.24
C LEU A 19 21.38 9.01 -33.70
N PRO A 20 20.88 9.09 -34.95
CA PRO A 20 20.28 10.31 -35.48
C PRO A 20 18.97 10.64 -34.74
N ALA A 21 18.75 11.91 -34.43
CA ALA A 21 17.47 12.41 -33.92
C ALA A 21 16.52 12.76 -35.08
N ASP A 22 15.22 12.61 -34.86
CA ASP A 22 14.15 13.10 -35.73
C ASP A 22 13.50 14.34 -35.10
N GLU A 23 12.99 15.26 -35.93
CA GLU A 23 12.20 16.41 -35.52
C GLU A 23 10.75 16.21 -35.95
N VAL A 24 9.85 16.09 -34.98
CA VAL A 24 8.41 15.94 -35.16
C VAL A 24 7.77 17.30 -34.94
N GLN A 25 7.30 17.92 -36.02
CA GLN A 25 6.45 19.11 -35.97
C GLN A 25 5.01 18.69 -35.73
N LEU A 26 4.39 19.25 -34.69
CA LEU A 26 2.98 19.08 -34.40
C LEU A 26 2.17 20.20 -35.03
N LYS A 27 0.93 19.92 -35.43
CA LYS A 27 0.00 20.90 -36.03
C LYS A 27 -0.35 22.09 -35.14
N ASN A 28 -0.04 22.00 -33.85
CA ASN A 28 -0.21 23.10 -32.89
C ASN A 28 1.01 24.05 -32.86
N GLY A 29 1.98 23.85 -33.76
CA GLY A 29 3.20 24.67 -33.86
C GLY A 29 4.32 24.25 -32.92
N HIS A 30 4.12 23.26 -32.05
CA HIS A 30 5.19 22.75 -31.19
C HIS A 30 6.10 21.78 -31.96
N MET A 31 7.40 21.85 -31.66
CA MET A 31 8.42 20.96 -32.22
C MET A 31 8.97 20.05 -31.13
N LEU A 32 8.95 18.74 -31.39
CA LEU A 32 9.52 17.71 -30.54
C LEU A 32 10.72 17.10 -31.23
N ARG A 33 11.83 16.94 -30.51
CA ARG A 33 13.03 16.30 -31.03
C ARG A 33 13.34 15.04 -30.26
N GLY A 34 13.48 13.94 -30.99
CA GLY A 34 13.65 12.60 -30.44
C GLY A 34 13.78 11.59 -31.57
N ARG A 35 14.03 10.33 -31.29
CA ARG A 35 14.12 9.29 -32.31
C ARG A 35 12.77 8.64 -32.55
N VAL A 36 12.30 8.57 -33.79
CA VAL A 36 11.13 7.75 -34.12
C VAL A 36 11.56 6.28 -34.08
N VAL A 37 11.03 5.55 -33.10
CA VAL A 37 11.30 4.13 -32.88
C VAL A 37 10.35 3.26 -33.69
N SER A 38 9.09 3.69 -33.81
CA SER A 38 8.07 3.03 -34.65
C SER A 38 7.05 4.04 -35.18
N ASP A 39 6.49 3.74 -36.36
CA ASP A 39 5.37 4.46 -36.98
C ASP A 39 4.43 3.41 -37.59
N ASP A 40 3.26 3.22 -36.99
CA ASP A 40 2.27 2.24 -37.43
C ASP A 40 1.17 2.86 -38.33
N GLY A 41 1.36 4.13 -38.72
CA GLY A 41 0.41 4.91 -39.51
C GLY A 41 -0.73 5.55 -38.70
N LYS A 42 -1.03 5.06 -37.50
CA LYS A 42 -1.99 5.67 -36.57
C LYS A 42 -1.29 6.48 -35.48
N GLN A 43 -0.16 6.00 -35.00
CA GLN A 43 0.64 6.54 -33.93
C GLN A 43 2.14 6.39 -34.23
N VAL A 44 2.92 7.31 -33.67
CA VAL A 44 4.38 7.36 -33.79
C VAL A 44 4.95 7.27 -32.39
N LEU A 45 5.86 6.32 -32.15
CA LEU A 45 6.63 6.21 -30.92
C LEU A 45 7.89 7.06 -31.05
N LEU A 46 7.94 8.18 -30.34
CA LEU A 46 9.08 9.08 -30.28
C LEU A 46 9.86 8.83 -28.98
N GLN A 47 11.13 8.47 -29.09
CA GLN A 47 12.08 8.37 -27.97
C GLN A 47 12.76 9.72 -27.77
N VAL A 48 12.46 10.37 -26.65
CA VAL A 48 13.01 11.64 -26.20
C VAL A 48 13.94 11.42 -25.00
N PRO A 49 14.76 12.40 -24.58
CA PRO A 49 15.62 12.26 -23.41
C PRO A 49 14.88 11.88 -22.11
N GLU A 50 13.61 12.30 -21.94
CA GLU A 50 12.80 11.91 -20.77
C GLU A 50 12.30 10.46 -20.81
N GLY A 51 12.28 9.80 -21.99
CA GLY A 51 11.66 8.48 -22.16
C GLY A 51 11.07 8.26 -23.55
N SER A 52 10.01 7.48 -23.64
CA SER A 52 9.31 7.20 -24.90
C SER A 52 7.89 7.72 -24.84
N MET A 53 7.43 8.40 -25.89
CA MET A 53 6.08 8.95 -25.97
C MET A 53 5.38 8.50 -27.25
N TRP A 54 4.09 8.15 -27.13
CA TRP A 54 3.23 7.86 -28.26
C TRP A 54 2.51 9.14 -28.70
N ILE A 55 2.63 9.48 -29.98
CA ILE A 55 1.99 10.65 -30.58
C ILE A 55 1.06 10.16 -31.68
N ARG A 56 -0.20 10.61 -31.68
CA ARG A 56 -1.13 10.27 -32.76
C ARG A 56 -0.68 10.91 -34.07
N ARG A 57 -0.64 10.13 -35.16
CA ARG A 57 -0.21 10.63 -36.48
C ARG A 57 -1.04 11.81 -36.96
N SER A 58 -2.31 11.87 -36.57
CA SER A 58 -3.22 12.98 -36.90
C SER A 58 -2.78 14.35 -36.34
N GLN A 59 -2.00 14.36 -35.26
CA GLN A 59 -1.46 15.55 -34.59
C GLN A 59 -0.11 16.00 -35.16
N ILE A 60 0.54 15.15 -35.95
CA ILE A 60 1.84 15.40 -36.54
C ILE A 60 1.63 16.10 -37.90
N GLU A 61 2.31 17.21 -38.09
CA GLU A 61 2.35 17.96 -39.34
C GLU A 61 3.45 17.43 -40.25
N SER A 62 4.67 17.28 -39.73
CA SER A 62 5.79 16.71 -40.48
C SER A 62 6.77 15.98 -39.55
N ILE A 63 7.50 14.99 -40.10
CA ILE A 63 8.64 14.35 -39.44
C ILE A 63 9.85 14.58 -40.32
N LEU A 64 10.84 15.30 -39.80
CA LEU A 64 12.09 15.63 -40.46
C LEU A 64 13.19 14.78 -39.83
N ARG A 65 13.80 13.88 -40.63
CA ARG A 65 15.01 13.17 -40.20
C ARG A 65 16.17 14.15 -40.19
N LEU A 66 16.78 14.40 -39.02
CA LEU A 66 17.92 15.30 -38.93
C LEU A 66 19.21 14.56 -39.33
N SER A 67 20.24 15.34 -39.71
CA SER A 67 21.55 14.80 -40.10
C SER A 67 22.21 14.00 -38.96
N PRO A 68 23.11 13.04 -39.26
CA PRO A 68 23.78 12.18 -38.27
C PRO A 68 24.57 12.93 -37.18
N GLU A 69 24.84 14.22 -37.40
CA GLU A 69 25.52 15.13 -36.49
C GLU A 69 24.57 15.66 -35.39
N LYS A 70 23.26 15.75 -35.68
CA LYS A 70 22.23 16.19 -34.74
C LYS A 70 21.70 15.03 -33.92
N THR A 71 22.49 14.60 -32.95
CA THR A 71 22.22 13.45 -32.09
C THR A 71 21.37 13.82 -30.88
N LEU A 72 20.83 12.83 -30.18
CA LEU A 72 20.20 13.04 -28.86
C LEU A 72 21.15 13.73 -27.84
N ILE A 73 22.46 13.64 -28.06
CA ILE A 73 23.49 14.33 -27.27
C ILE A 73 23.41 15.86 -27.46
N GLU A 74 23.19 16.36 -28.69
CA GLU A 74 22.97 17.80 -28.93
C GLU A 74 21.68 18.31 -28.30
N GLU A 75 20.62 17.49 -28.28
CA GLU A 75 19.38 17.87 -27.61
C GLU A 75 19.55 17.92 -26.08
N CYS A 76 20.38 17.05 -25.50
CA CYS A 76 20.81 17.17 -24.10
C CYS A 76 21.58 18.48 -23.85
N HIS A 77 22.51 18.85 -24.73
CA HIS A 77 23.22 20.13 -24.68
C HIS A 77 22.26 21.33 -24.70
N ARG A 78 21.30 21.32 -25.62
CA ARG A 78 20.29 22.36 -25.70
C ARG A 78 19.44 22.45 -24.43
N ARG A 79 19.04 21.32 -23.86
CA ARG A 79 18.22 21.29 -22.64
C ARG A 79 18.97 21.83 -21.43
N LEU A 80 20.28 21.56 -21.36
CA LEU A 80 21.19 22.18 -20.41
C LEU A 80 21.21 23.71 -20.59
N GLU A 81 21.40 24.21 -21.82
CA GLU A 81 21.43 25.65 -22.12
C GLU A 81 20.10 26.35 -21.88
N ARG A 82 18.97 25.66 -22.08
CA ARG A 82 17.61 26.19 -21.89
C ARG A 82 17.10 26.12 -20.45
N GLY A 83 17.93 25.69 -19.49
CA GLY A 83 17.56 25.63 -18.07
C GLY A 83 16.63 24.47 -17.70
N SER A 84 16.67 23.38 -18.48
CA SER A 84 15.92 22.14 -18.21
C SER A 84 16.82 20.90 -18.08
N PRO A 85 17.93 20.96 -17.31
CA PRO A 85 18.96 19.93 -17.30
C PRO A 85 18.46 18.56 -16.80
N GLY A 86 17.54 18.53 -15.83
CA GLY A 86 16.98 17.29 -15.28
C GLY A 86 16.30 16.38 -16.30
N SER A 87 15.76 16.96 -17.37
CA SER A 87 15.08 16.22 -18.45
C SER A 87 16.03 15.37 -19.30
N ALA A 88 17.33 15.69 -19.29
CA ALA A 88 18.36 14.96 -20.01
C ALA A 88 18.94 13.78 -19.20
N LEU A 89 18.81 13.80 -17.87
CA LEU A 89 19.42 12.82 -16.96
C LEU A 89 19.01 11.36 -17.24
N PRO A 90 17.72 11.01 -17.52
CA PRO A 90 17.34 9.62 -17.74
C PRO A 90 18.05 8.99 -18.94
N PHE A 91 18.19 9.74 -20.04
CA PHE A 91 18.92 9.30 -21.22
C PHE A 91 20.44 9.19 -20.94
N LEU A 92 21.04 10.23 -20.36
CA LEU A 92 22.47 10.26 -20.05
C LEU A 92 22.88 9.14 -19.09
N ARG A 93 22.05 8.83 -18.08
CA ARG A 93 22.26 7.70 -17.17
C ARG A 93 22.29 6.37 -17.91
N ARG A 94 21.33 6.14 -18.83
CA ARG A 94 21.28 4.90 -19.64
C ARG A 94 22.49 4.76 -20.56
N GLU A 95 22.85 5.83 -21.27
CA GLU A 95 24.00 5.81 -22.18
C GLU A 95 25.33 5.63 -21.43
N PHE A 96 25.48 6.26 -20.25
CA PHE A 96 26.67 6.08 -19.42
C PHE A 96 26.81 4.63 -18.93
N HIS A 97 25.73 4.01 -18.44
CA HIS A 97 25.78 2.59 -18.03
C HIS A 97 26.03 1.64 -19.19
N ALA A 98 25.53 1.95 -20.39
CA ALA A 98 25.76 1.14 -21.59
C ALA A 98 27.19 1.30 -22.13
N SER A 99 27.82 2.47 -21.95
CA SER A 99 29.16 2.77 -22.47
C SER A 99 29.91 3.79 -21.60
N PRO A 100 30.50 3.35 -20.47
CA PRO A 100 31.15 4.26 -19.51
C PRO A 100 32.38 5.00 -20.04
N HIS A 101 32.98 4.51 -21.13
CA HIS A 101 34.20 5.06 -21.73
C HIS A 101 33.94 6.19 -22.75
N ARG A 102 32.68 6.61 -22.94
CA ARG A 102 32.36 7.73 -23.83
C ARG A 102 32.50 9.05 -23.08
N ASP A 103 33.66 9.69 -23.22
CA ASP A 103 33.99 10.96 -22.54
C ASP A 103 32.97 12.08 -22.80
N GLU A 104 32.41 12.14 -24.01
CA GLU A 104 31.40 13.14 -24.40
C GLU A 104 30.11 13.00 -23.58
N VAL A 105 29.60 11.77 -23.40
CA VAL A 105 28.40 11.50 -22.60
C VAL A 105 28.66 11.82 -21.14
N LEU A 106 29.82 11.41 -20.61
CA LEU A 106 30.22 11.68 -19.24
C LEU A 106 30.26 13.19 -18.96
N LEU A 107 30.86 13.98 -19.86
CA LEU A 107 30.97 15.43 -19.68
C LEU A 107 29.60 16.10 -19.56
N ILE A 108 28.68 15.77 -20.47
CA ILE A 108 27.34 16.35 -20.51
C ILE A 108 26.51 15.87 -19.32
N TYR A 109 26.69 14.61 -18.93
CA TYR A 109 26.01 14.04 -17.78
C TYR A 109 26.35 14.79 -16.50
N ARG A 110 27.64 15.03 -16.27
CA ARG A 110 28.12 15.76 -15.10
C ARG A 110 27.65 17.19 -15.07
N LYS A 111 27.72 17.91 -16.21
CA LYS A 111 27.18 19.27 -16.32
C LYS A 111 25.68 19.32 -16.07
N SER A 112 24.93 18.34 -16.57
CA SER A 112 23.48 18.25 -16.35
C SER A 112 23.15 17.97 -14.89
N LEU A 113 23.90 17.10 -14.21
CA LEU A 113 23.73 16.86 -12.77
C LEU A 113 23.99 18.13 -11.95
N VAL A 114 25.11 18.82 -12.21
CA VAL A 114 25.47 20.06 -11.50
C VAL A 114 24.42 21.16 -11.71
N ALA A 115 23.98 21.37 -12.95
CA ALA A 115 22.97 22.38 -13.26
C ALA A 115 21.59 22.05 -12.66
N GLU A 116 21.19 20.76 -12.62
CA GLU A 116 19.94 20.36 -11.96
C GLU A 116 20.05 20.47 -10.43
N VAL A 117 21.20 20.14 -9.84
CA VAL A 117 21.45 20.34 -8.40
C VAL A 117 21.32 21.82 -8.04
N GLU A 118 21.93 22.71 -8.82
CA GLU A 118 21.80 24.17 -8.63
C GLU A 118 20.33 24.61 -8.66
N LEU A 119 19.59 24.19 -9.69
CA LEU A 119 18.17 24.49 -9.85
C LEU A 119 17.31 23.96 -8.68
N LEU A 120 17.60 22.76 -8.17
CA LEU A 120 16.88 22.19 -7.03
C LEU A 120 17.19 22.93 -5.73
N LEU A 121 18.46 23.29 -5.51
CA LEU A 121 18.86 24.06 -4.34
C LEU A 121 18.23 25.46 -4.34
N ASP A 122 18.08 26.10 -5.51
CA ASP A 122 17.41 27.40 -5.65
C ASP A 122 15.90 27.32 -5.42
N ARG A 123 15.31 26.14 -5.62
CA ARG A 123 13.92 25.83 -5.26
C ARG A 123 13.76 25.31 -3.83
N GLU A 124 14.81 25.38 -3.01
CA GLU A 124 14.87 24.88 -1.63
C GLU A 124 14.59 23.36 -1.50
N LYS A 125 14.77 22.60 -2.58
CA LYS A 125 14.57 21.15 -2.61
C LYS A 125 15.87 20.42 -2.29
N MET A 126 16.24 20.42 -1.02
CA MET A 126 17.52 19.85 -0.55
C MET A 126 17.65 18.34 -0.78
N ASP A 127 16.65 17.54 -0.42
CA ASP A 127 16.69 16.07 -0.53
C ASP A 127 17.00 15.54 -1.95
N PRO A 128 16.27 15.93 -3.01
CA PRO A 128 16.62 15.49 -4.36
C PRO A 128 17.95 16.07 -4.84
N ALA A 129 18.36 17.24 -4.35
CA ALA A 129 19.67 17.81 -4.67
C ALA A 129 20.82 16.97 -4.08
N LEU A 130 20.70 16.52 -2.83
CA LEU A 130 21.67 15.62 -2.20
C LEU A 130 21.75 14.28 -2.95
N SER A 131 20.60 13.72 -3.35
CA SER A 131 20.56 12.47 -4.13
C SER A 131 21.31 12.60 -5.47
N LEU A 132 21.06 13.66 -6.24
CA LEU A 132 21.77 13.92 -7.50
C LEU A 132 23.25 14.28 -7.28
N TRP A 133 23.58 14.92 -6.15
CA TRP A 133 24.97 15.22 -5.80
C TRP A 133 25.78 13.96 -5.47
N ASN A 134 25.19 13.01 -4.74
CA ASN A 134 25.81 11.72 -4.47
C ASN A 134 26.06 10.95 -5.77
N GLU A 135 25.10 11.01 -6.71
CA GLU A 135 25.27 10.45 -8.05
C GLU A 135 26.43 11.14 -8.80
N TYR A 136 26.51 12.48 -8.79
CA TYR A 136 27.63 13.21 -9.39
C TYR A 136 28.98 12.82 -8.78
N CYS A 137 29.07 12.67 -7.46
CA CYS A 137 30.29 12.27 -6.76
C CYS A 137 30.73 10.82 -7.10
N SER A 138 29.81 9.97 -7.53
CA SER A 138 30.13 8.60 -7.98
C SER A 138 30.76 8.54 -9.38
N LEU A 139 30.66 9.64 -10.15
CA LEU A 139 31.20 9.72 -11.51
C LEU A 139 32.68 10.16 -11.50
N PRO A 140 33.50 9.68 -12.45
CA PRO A 140 34.91 10.06 -12.53
C PRO A 140 35.11 11.53 -12.93
N GLY A 141 36.11 12.17 -12.31
CA GLY A 141 36.57 13.54 -12.57
C GLY A 141 35.93 14.63 -11.68
N SER A 142 36.25 15.91 -11.92
CA SER A 142 35.58 17.10 -11.33
C SER A 142 35.10 18.06 -12.44
N THR A 143 34.05 18.85 -12.19
CA THR A 143 33.66 20.00 -13.04
C THR A 143 33.81 21.28 -12.22
N PRO A 144 34.42 22.36 -12.74
CA PRO A 144 34.65 23.58 -11.98
C PRO A 144 33.36 24.22 -11.46
N GLU A 145 32.25 24.08 -12.20
CA GLU A 145 30.92 24.58 -11.81
C GLU A 145 30.38 23.92 -10.52
N SER A 146 30.91 22.77 -10.09
CA SER A 146 30.47 22.11 -8.86
C SER A 146 31.04 22.75 -7.58
N LEU A 147 32.16 23.49 -7.67
CA LEU A 147 32.84 24.09 -6.52
C LEU A 147 31.92 25.01 -5.67
N PRO A 148 31.16 25.97 -6.25
CA PRO A 148 30.27 26.83 -5.48
C PRO A 148 29.09 26.08 -4.83
N LEU A 149 28.63 24.99 -5.43
CA LEU A 149 27.52 24.19 -4.89
C LEU A 149 27.91 23.39 -3.65
N ARG A 150 29.20 23.02 -3.55
CA ARG A 150 29.71 22.15 -2.48
C ARG A 150 29.42 22.70 -1.08
N SER A 151 29.51 24.00 -0.86
CA SER A 151 29.22 24.61 0.45
C SER A 151 27.73 24.50 0.84
N ARG A 152 26.82 24.69 -0.12
CA ARG A 152 25.37 24.54 0.08
C ARG A 152 25.00 23.08 0.35
N ILE A 153 25.63 22.16 -0.37
CA ILE A 153 25.46 20.72 -0.15
C ILE A 153 25.96 20.31 1.22
N LEU A 154 27.17 20.73 1.61
CA LEU A 154 27.71 20.47 2.95
C LEU A 154 26.80 21.01 4.05
N ALA A 155 26.19 22.19 3.87
CA ALA A 155 25.20 22.70 4.81
C ALA A 155 23.94 21.83 4.89
N GLY A 156 23.50 21.28 3.76
CA GLY A 156 22.41 20.30 3.68
C GLY A 156 22.74 18.99 4.40
N GLU A 157 23.93 18.43 4.18
CA GLU A 157 24.43 17.23 4.86
C GLU A 157 24.58 17.46 6.37
N GLN A 158 25.12 18.61 6.77
CA GLN A 158 25.22 18.99 8.19
C GLN A 158 23.85 19.13 8.84
N LEU A 159 22.87 19.68 8.13
CA LEU A 159 21.50 19.76 8.62
C LEU A 159 20.90 18.36 8.81
N LEU A 160 21.03 17.48 7.81
CA LEU A 160 20.57 16.09 7.92
C LEU A 160 21.21 15.43 9.14
N ALA A 161 22.54 15.49 9.27
CA ALA A 161 23.27 14.95 10.41
C ALA A 161 22.84 15.55 11.75
N SER A 162 22.50 16.85 11.79
CA SER A 162 22.01 17.50 13.00
C SER A 162 20.64 17.00 13.43
N LEU A 163 19.73 16.76 12.47
CA LEU A 163 18.40 16.21 12.76
C LEU A 163 18.51 14.76 13.24
N GLU A 164 19.35 13.96 12.57
CA GLU A 164 19.64 12.59 13.01
C GLU A 164 20.23 12.58 14.43
N GLY A 165 21.20 13.45 14.71
CA GLY A 165 21.81 13.59 16.02
C GLY A 165 20.80 13.98 17.12
N GLN A 166 19.85 14.88 16.82
CA GLN A 166 18.78 15.24 17.75
C GLN A 166 17.82 14.08 18.03
N ILE A 167 17.49 13.27 17.01
CA ILE A 167 16.68 12.08 17.18
C ILE A 167 17.41 11.07 18.07
N HIS A 168 18.68 10.78 17.78
CA HIS A 168 19.49 9.86 18.58
C HIS A 168 19.63 10.32 20.04
N LEU A 169 19.92 11.60 20.28
CA LEU A 169 19.95 12.18 21.62
C LEU A 169 18.62 12.00 22.36
N SER A 170 17.50 12.24 21.67
CA SER A 170 16.16 12.08 22.25
C SER A 170 15.88 10.63 22.65
N LEU A 171 16.34 9.67 21.85
CA LEU A 171 16.25 8.24 22.17
C LEU A 171 17.14 7.86 23.35
N GLU A 172 18.38 8.34 23.40
CA GLU A 172 19.32 8.09 24.51
C GLU A 172 18.83 8.67 25.84
N VAL A 173 18.22 9.86 25.81
CA VAL A 173 17.62 10.51 26.98
C VAL A 173 16.22 9.96 27.29
N ASN A 174 15.78 8.91 26.59
CA ASN A 174 14.50 8.22 26.79
C ASN A 174 13.27 9.15 26.66
N ARG A 175 13.29 10.02 25.64
CA ARG A 175 12.19 10.90 25.24
C ARG A 175 11.62 10.46 23.88
N PRO A 176 10.82 9.39 23.83
CA PRO A 176 10.34 8.80 22.58
C PRO A 176 9.39 9.72 21.80
N HIS A 177 8.62 10.58 22.49
CA HIS A 177 7.75 11.54 21.81
C HIS A 177 8.56 12.59 21.03
N ASP A 178 9.59 13.18 21.64
CA ASP A 178 10.48 14.14 20.98
C ASP A 178 11.20 13.50 19.80
N ALA A 179 11.67 12.26 19.96
CA ALA A 179 12.27 11.48 18.87
C ALA A 179 11.28 11.26 17.72
N LEU A 180 10.01 10.95 18.02
CA LEU A 180 8.98 10.75 16.99
C LEU A 180 8.70 12.03 16.19
N VAL A 181 8.61 13.17 16.88
CA VAL A 181 8.46 14.49 16.23
C VAL A 181 9.68 14.80 15.36
N GLY A 182 10.90 14.54 15.88
CA GLY A 182 12.15 14.70 15.13
C GLY A 182 12.19 13.84 13.86
N ILE A 183 11.78 12.58 13.94
CA ILE A 183 11.66 11.68 12.76
C ILE A 183 10.65 12.25 11.76
N GLY A 184 9.52 12.77 12.22
CA GLY A 184 8.53 13.43 11.35
C GLY A 184 9.14 14.60 10.57
N GLN A 185 9.81 15.52 11.27
CA GLN A 185 10.47 16.67 10.68
C GLN A 185 11.58 16.27 9.70
N LEU A 186 12.37 15.24 10.04
CA LEU A 186 13.39 14.69 9.16
C LEU A 186 12.76 14.16 7.87
N LEU A 187 11.72 13.35 7.95
CA LEU A 187 11.08 12.73 6.78
C LEU A 187 10.28 13.71 5.92
N ASP A 188 9.80 14.81 6.49
CA ASP A 188 9.18 15.89 5.73
C ASP A 188 10.20 16.65 4.89
N ARG A 189 11.41 16.83 5.41
CA ARG A 189 12.50 17.56 4.72
C ARG A 189 13.38 16.67 3.84
N PHE A 190 13.56 15.42 4.25
CA PHE A 190 14.36 14.38 3.59
C PHE A 190 13.55 13.10 3.38
N PRO A 191 12.59 13.08 2.44
CA PRO A 191 11.77 11.90 2.19
C PRO A 191 12.55 10.65 1.77
N SER A 192 13.75 10.83 1.18
CA SER A 192 14.62 9.74 0.78
C SER A 192 15.11 8.89 1.95
N GLU A 193 15.16 9.45 3.17
CA GLU A 193 15.60 8.75 4.39
C GLU A 193 14.54 7.82 4.99
N ARG A 194 13.35 7.72 4.38
CA ARG A 194 12.26 6.90 4.89
C ARG A 194 12.65 5.43 5.08
N TRP A 195 13.46 4.85 4.20
CA TRP A 195 13.84 3.44 4.32
C TRP A 195 14.63 3.16 5.59
N LYS A 196 15.44 4.12 6.06
CA LYS A 196 16.24 4.03 7.29
C LYS A 196 15.37 4.18 8.53
N TRP A 197 14.44 5.13 8.51
CA TRP A 197 13.66 5.50 9.70
C TRP A 197 12.31 4.80 9.83
N ALA A 198 11.82 4.10 8.80
CA ALA A 198 10.48 3.49 8.81
C ALA A 198 10.28 2.55 10.00
N ASP A 199 11.20 1.62 10.23
CA ASP A 199 11.06 0.64 11.31
C ASP A 199 11.28 1.25 12.68
N ILE A 200 12.30 2.12 12.81
CA ILE A 200 12.60 2.85 14.04
C ILE A 200 11.40 3.70 14.45
N ARG A 201 10.77 4.40 13.50
CA ARG A 201 9.59 5.23 13.76
C ARG A 201 8.48 4.41 14.40
N VAL A 202 8.21 3.21 13.89
CA VAL A 202 7.17 2.32 14.42
C VAL A 202 7.50 1.88 15.86
N ASP A 203 8.74 1.51 16.14
CA ASP A 203 9.14 1.11 17.49
C ASP A 203 9.04 2.29 18.49
N VAL A 204 9.47 3.48 18.05
CA VAL A 204 9.36 4.71 18.83
C VAL A 204 7.90 5.12 19.04
N MET A 205 7.00 4.89 18.07
CA MET A 205 5.56 5.12 18.24
C MET A 205 4.97 4.26 19.36
N VAL A 206 5.31 2.97 19.43
CA VAL A 206 4.82 2.07 20.49
C VAL A 206 5.35 2.51 21.85
N GLU A 207 6.64 2.84 21.96
CA GLU A 207 7.21 3.29 23.23
C GLU A 207 6.66 4.66 23.66
N ALA A 208 6.47 5.61 22.74
CA ALA A 208 5.80 6.87 23.03
C ALA A 208 4.35 6.67 23.51
N ALA A 209 3.60 5.82 22.81
CA ALA A 209 2.23 5.47 23.19
C ALA A 209 2.17 4.80 24.57
N ARG A 210 3.16 3.97 24.91
CA ARG A 210 3.26 3.36 26.24
C ARG A 210 3.45 4.41 27.33
N ARG A 211 4.34 5.38 27.13
CA ARG A 211 4.56 6.46 28.12
C ARG A 211 3.32 7.31 28.33
N LEU A 212 2.63 7.66 27.24
CA LEU A 212 1.36 8.40 27.29
C LEU A 212 0.25 7.59 27.97
N HIS A 213 0.17 6.29 27.67
CA HIS A 213 -0.78 5.39 28.31
C HIS A 213 -0.53 5.27 29.83
N ASP A 214 0.74 5.09 30.24
CA ASP A 214 1.12 4.97 31.64
C ASP A 214 0.89 6.29 32.41
N SER A 215 1.12 7.44 31.77
CA SER A 215 0.83 8.78 32.34
C SER A 215 -0.65 9.15 32.36
N GLY A 216 -1.49 8.43 31.61
CA GLY A 216 -2.94 8.62 31.55
C GLY A 216 -3.43 9.50 30.39
N ASP A 217 -2.54 9.98 29.51
CA ASP A 217 -2.94 10.69 28.28
C ASP A 217 -3.34 9.70 27.17
N LEU A 218 -4.50 9.08 27.37
CA LEU A 218 -5.05 8.08 26.46
C LEU A 218 -5.47 8.70 25.11
N SER A 219 -5.80 10.00 25.11
CA SER A 219 -6.20 10.72 23.90
C SER A 219 -5.05 10.81 22.88
N ALA A 220 -3.82 11.02 23.35
CA ALA A 220 -2.62 11.04 22.53
C ALA A 220 -2.06 9.64 22.27
N ALA A 221 -2.23 8.69 23.20
CA ALA A 221 -1.78 7.31 23.02
C ALA A 221 -2.58 6.58 21.92
N ALA A 222 -3.91 6.72 21.91
CA ALA A 222 -4.80 5.98 21.01
C ALA A 222 -4.44 6.07 19.51
N PRO A 223 -4.22 7.27 18.92
CA PRO A 223 -3.84 7.37 17.50
C PRO A 223 -2.48 6.75 17.20
N LEU A 224 -1.51 6.84 18.13
CA LEU A 224 -0.18 6.23 17.95
C LEU A 224 -0.24 4.70 17.93
N LEU A 225 -1.04 4.09 18.82
CA LEU A 225 -1.24 2.64 18.84
C LEU A 225 -1.89 2.15 17.53
N LEU A 226 -2.91 2.88 17.07
CA LEU A 226 -3.60 2.56 15.82
C LEU A 226 -2.67 2.67 14.61
N GLU A 227 -1.92 3.77 14.48
CA GLU A 227 -0.97 3.97 13.39
C GLU A 227 0.14 2.91 13.40
N ALA A 228 0.67 2.56 14.59
CA ALA A 228 1.71 1.54 14.73
C ALA A 228 1.24 0.16 14.23
N VAL A 229 0.03 -0.28 14.60
CA VAL A 229 -0.54 -1.55 14.12
C VAL A 229 -0.86 -1.51 12.64
N ILE A 230 -1.40 -0.39 12.15
CA ILE A 230 -1.69 -0.23 10.73
C ILE A 230 -0.42 -0.34 9.90
N LEU A 231 0.70 0.23 10.35
CA LEU A 231 2.00 0.14 9.67
C LEU A 231 2.63 -1.26 9.81
N ARG A 232 2.60 -1.82 11.02
CA ARG A 232 3.17 -3.14 11.35
C ARG A 232 2.14 -3.98 12.12
N PRO A 233 1.32 -4.78 11.41
CA PRO A 233 0.24 -5.60 12.00
C PRO A 233 0.72 -6.57 13.08
N GLN A 234 2.01 -6.95 13.04
CA GLN A 234 2.65 -7.80 14.04
C GLN A 234 2.58 -7.26 15.46
N LEU A 235 2.44 -5.95 15.62
CA LEU A 235 2.37 -5.30 16.92
C LEU A 235 1.01 -5.45 17.61
N ILE A 236 -0.01 -6.01 16.95
CA ILE A 236 -1.33 -6.15 17.57
C ILE A 236 -1.28 -6.94 18.89
N THR A 237 -0.41 -7.95 18.99
CA THR A 237 -0.20 -8.75 20.21
C THR A 237 0.37 -7.95 21.38
N ARG A 238 1.00 -6.80 21.11
CA ARG A 238 1.58 -5.90 22.12
C ARG A 238 0.69 -4.73 22.52
N VAL A 239 -0.30 -4.39 21.69
CA VAL A 239 -1.10 -3.18 21.89
C VAL A 239 -2.60 -3.43 22.03
N ARG A 240 -3.07 -4.67 21.83
CA ARG A 240 -4.50 -5.02 21.82
C ARG A 240 -5.22 -4.54 23.09
N SER A 241 -4.70 -4.85 24.27
CA SER A 241 -5.32 -4.42 25.53
C SER A 241 -5.25 -2.92 25.73
N ALA A 242 -4.18 -2.25 25.28
CA ALA A 242 -4.05 -0.79 25.35
C ALA A 242 -5.06 -0.08 24.44
N MET A 243 -5.28 -0.59 23.23
CA MET A 243 -6.32 -0.08 22.33
C MET A 243 -7.72 -0.28 22.90
N ALA A 244 -7.99 -1.45 23.51
CA ALA A 244 -9.25 -1.69 24.22
C ALA A 244 -9.44 -0.74 25.41
N HIS A 245 -8.37 -0.46 26.16
CA HIS A 245 -8.44 0.48 27.28
C HIS A 245 -8.71 1.91 26.81
N CYS A 246 -8.06 2.36 25.74
CA CYS A 246 -8.35 3.66 25.13
C CYS A 246 -9.82 3.76 24.69
N ALA A 247 -10.32 2.72 24.01
CA ALA A 247 -11.71 2.68 23.54
C ALA A 247 -12.73 2.65 24.69
N PHE A 248 -12.43 1.92 25.78
CA PHE A 248 -13.23 1.94 27.01
C PHE A 248 -13.40 3.36 27.56
N GLN A 249 -12.36 4.19 27.48
CA GLN A 249 -12.36 5.59 27.90
C GLN A 249 -12.89 6.55 26.83
N GLY A 250 -13.32 6.04 25.67
CA GLY A 250 -13.89 6.83 24.58
C GLY A 250 -12.88 7.42 23.59
N PHE A 251 -11.65 6.92 23.55
CA PHE A 251 -10.60 7.38 22.63
C PHE A 251 -10.22 6.30 21.60
N GLY A 252 -9.87 6.72 20.38
CA GLY A 252 -9.38 5.82 19.33
C GLY A 252 -10.50 5.04 18.64
N LEU A 253 -10.48 3.71 18.76
CA LEU A 253 -11.47 2.83 18.14
C LEU A 253 -12.89 3.10 18.67
N SER A 254 -13.89 2.89 17.81
CA SER A 254 -15.27 2.82 18.29
C SER A 254 -15.43 1.62 19.25
N LEU A 255 -16.42 1.65 20.14
CA LEU A 255 -16.70 0.51 21.02
C LEU A 255 -17.03 -0.76 20.25
N GLU A 256 -17.64 -0.63 19.06
CA GLU A 256 -17.97 -1.77 18.19
C GLU A 256 -16.69 -2.39 17.61
N ASP A 257 -15.76 -1.57 17.11
CA ASP A 257 -14.47 -2.02 16.59
C ASP A 257 -13.58 -2.60 17.70
N ALA A 258 -13.60 -1.99 18.88
CA ALA A 258 -12.86 -2.49 20.03
C ALA A 258 -13.42 -3.84 20.52
N LEU A 259 -14.74 -4.03 20.51
CA LEU A 259 -15.38 -5.31 20.82
C LEU A 259 -15.15 -6.35 19.73
N GLU A 260 -14.96 -5.95 18.48
CA GLU A 260 -14.53 -6.87 17.43
C GLU A 260 -13.11 -7.38 17.73
N LEU A 261 -12.20 -6.49 18.12
CA LEU A 261 -10.81 -6.81 18.43
C LEU A 261 -10.66 -7.63 19.73
N SER A 262 -11.43 -7.27 20.76
CA SER A 262 -11.37 -7.84 22.11
C SER A 262 -12.78 -8.19 22.63
N PRO A 263 -13.42 -9.21 22.05
CA PRO A 263 -14.84 -9.54 22.32
C PRO A 263 -15.08 -10.08 23.73
N ASP A 264 -14.08 -10.66 24.37
CA ASP A 264 -14.19 -11.18 25.74
C ASP A 264 -13.62 -10.20 26.76
N GLU A 265 -13.60 -8.90 26.43
CA GLU A 265 -13.15 -7.87 27.35
C GLU A 265 -14.33 -7.31 28.18
N PRO A 266 -14.41 -7.61 29.49
CA PRO A 266 -15.50 -7.13 30.34
C PRO A 266 -15.61 -5.61 30.39
N ALA A 267 -14.49 -4.88 30.34
CA ALA A 267 -14.53 -3.42 30.36
C ALA A 267 -15.28 -2.84 29.15
N LEU A 268 -15.01 -3.36 27.95
CA LEU A 268 -15.66 -2.91 26.73
C LEU A 268 -17.17 -3.20 26.74
N HIS A 269 -17.57 -4.36 27.27
CA HIS A 269 -18.99 -4.67 27.46
C HIS A 269 -19.67 -3.78 28.51
N LEU A 270 -18.97 -3.39 29.58
CA LEU A 270 -19.48 -2.39 30.52
C LEU A 270 -19.69 -1.03 29.86
N ALA A 271 -18.70 -0.55 29.09
CA ALA A 271 -18.82 0.71 28.35
C ALA A 271 -19.98 0.64 27.34
N ALA A 272 -20.13 -0.46 26.61
CA ALA A 272 -21.23 -0.66 25.68
C ALA A 272 -22.60 -0.69 26.40
N ALA A 273 -22.70 -1.32 27.57
CA ALA A 273 -23.92 -1.30 28.38
C ALA A 273 -24.28 0.12 28.85
N GLN A 274 -23.29 0.90 29.27
CA GLN A 274 -23.47 2.30 29.66
C GLN A 274 -23.92 3.15 28.47
N ASN A 275 -23.31 2.96 27.30
CA ASN A 275 -23.68 3.67 26.08
C ASN A 275 -25.12 3.30 25.62
N ALA A 276 -25.50 2.03 25.71
CA ALA A 276 -26.85 1.57 25.43
C ALA A 276 -27.88 2.18 26.39
N ARG A 277 -27.54 2.31 27.68
CA ARG A 277 -28.37 3.00 28.68
C ARG A 277 -28.58 4.47 28.32
N LEU A 278 -27.51 5.18 27.94
CA LEU A 278 -27.59 6.59 27.52
C LEU A 278 -28.47 6.77 26.27
N ARG A 279 -28.46 5.79 25.36
CA ARG A 279 -29.32 5.74 24.17
C ARG A 279 -30.74 5.21 24.43
N GLY A 280 -31.08 4.85 25.67
CA GLY A 280 -32.39 4.32 26.04
C GLY A 280 -32.67 2.87 25.60
N SER A 281 -31.66 2.12 25.13
CA SER A 281 -31.82 0.73 24.67
C SER A 281 -31.63 -0.27 25.81
N VAL A 282 -32.72 -0.58 26.50
CA VAL A 282 -32.75 -1.53 27.63
C VAL A 282 -32.28 -2.93 27.20
N LEU A 283 -32.65 -3.37 25.99
CA LEU A 283 -32.36 -4.71 25.49
C LEU A 283 -30.87 -4.90 25.18
N LEU A 284 -30.21 -3.88 24.62
CA LEU A 284 -28.76 -3.91 24.40
C LEU A 284 -28.00 -3.79 25.72
N GLN A 285 -28.48 -2.95 26.64
CA GLN A 285 -27.92 -2.84 27.97
C GLN A 285 -27.95 -4.19 28.70
N SER A 286 -29.11 -4.87 28.73
CA SER A 286 -29.24 -6.15 29.42
C SER A 286 -28.35 -7.23 28.81
N LYS A 287 -28.24 -7.27 27.47
CA LYS A 287 -27.37 -8.20 26.75
C LYS A 287 -25.89 -8.00 27.10
N HIS A 288 -25.43 -6.76 27.19
CA HIS A 288 -24.03 -6.51 27.55
C HIS A 288 -23.77 -6.82 29.02
N LEU A 289 -24.68 -6.45 29.93
CA LEU A 289 -24.54 -6.78 31.36
C LEU A 289 -24.57 -8.28 31.62
N SER A 290 -25.39 -9.06 30.91
CA SER A 290 -25.38 -10.53 31.02
C SER A 290 -24.01 -11.08 30.60
N ARG A 291 -23.44 -10.58 29.50
CA ARG A 291 -22.12 -10.98 29.04
C ARG A 291 -21.02 -10.63 30.04
N VAL A 292 -21.11 -9.47 30.70
CA VAL A 292 -20.18 -9.14 31.79
C VAL A 292 -20.31 -10.16 32.94
N ARG A 293 -21.52 -10.50 33.37
CA ARG A 293 -21.74 -11.48 34.44
C ARG A 293 -21.19 -12.87 34.10
N GLU A 294 -21.32 -13.30 32.85
CA GLU A 294 -20.71 -14.55 32.38
C GLU A 294 -19.18 -14.58 32.54
N MET A 295 -18.52 -13.42 32.44
CA MET A 295 -17.06 -13.33 32.48
C MET A 295 -16.50 -13.04 33.88
N VAL A 296 -17.19 -12.24 34.70
CA VAL A 296 -16.69 -11.77 36.01
C VAL A 296 -17.48 -12.30 37.21
N GLY A 297 -18.61 -12.98 36.98
CA GLY A 297 -19.56 -13.40 38.00
C GLY A 297 -20.69 -12.40 38.23
N ASP A 298 -21.61 -12.75 39.14
CA ASP A 298 -22.81 -11.95 39.40
C ASP A 298 -22.52 -10.56 39.98
N GLU A 299 -21.42 -10.43 40.73
CA GLU A 299 -20.96 -9.17 41.32
C GLU A 299 -20.03 -8.41 40.36
N ILE A 300 -20.59 -7.38 39.72
CA ILE A 300 -19.85 -6.52 38.80
C ILE A 300 -19.19 -5.38 39.59
N PHE A 301 -17.85 -5.34 39.58
CA PHE A 301 -17.03 -4.26 40.15
C PHE A 301 -16.30 -3.47 39.05
N PRO A 302 -16.86 -2.36 38.53
CA PRO A 302 -16.31 -1.64 37.39
C PRO A 302 -14.85 -1.19 37.57
N GLY A 303 -14.50 -0.63 38.74
CA GLY A 303 -13.13 -0.17 39.00
C GLY A 303 -12.09 -1.29 39.03
N ARG A 304 -12.48 -2.51 39.44
CA ARG A 304 -11.59 -3.69 39.39
C ARG A 304 -11.39 -4.16 37.96
N ILE A 305 -12.46 -4.17 37.16
CA ILE A 305 -12.43 -4.55 35.74
C ILE A 305 -11.54 -3.60 34.94
N GLU A 306 -11.71 -2.30 35.14
CA GLU A 306 -10.86 -1.28 34.52
C GLU A 306 -9.39 -1.42 34.95
N HIS A 307 -9.13 -1.59 36.25
CA HIS A 307 -7.77 -1.78 36.75
C HIS A 307 -7.07 -2.99 36.12
N GLN A 308 -7.78 -4.12 35.98
CA GLN A 308 -7.26 -5.32 35.34
C GLN A 308 -6.96 -5.13 33.85
N LEU A 309 -7.81 -4.38 33.12
CA LEU A 309 -7.53 -4.03 31.72
C LEU A 309 -6.31 -3.11 31.62
N ARG A 310 -6.23 -2.06 32.44
CA ARG A 310 -5.08 -1.14 32.46
C ARG A 310 -3.77 -1.88 32.79
N GLN A 311 -3.80 -2.81 33.74
CA GLN A 311 -2.64 -3.61 34.12
C GLN A 311 -2.17 -4.50 32.95
N ARG A 312 -3.09 -5.21 32.29
CA ARG A 312 -2.79 -6.01 31.09
C ARG A 312 -2.23 -5.15 29.96
N ALA A 313 -2.84 -4.00 29.69
CA ALA A 313 -2.37 -3.05 28.69
C ALA A 313 -0.92 -2.61 28.94
N SER A 314 -0.58 -2.25 30.18
CA SER A 314 0.79 -1.85 30.54
C SER A 314 1.79 -3.02 30.39
N GLN A 315 1.38 -4.24 30.76
CA GLN A 315 2.21 -5.46 30.59
C GLN A 315 2.46 -5.81 29.13
N GLU A 316 1.42 -5.83 28.28
CA GLU A 316 1.55 -6.11 26.84
C GLU A 316 2.44 -5.07 26.14
N LEU A 317 2.28 -3.79 26.46
CA LEU A 317 3.10 -2.71 25.91
C LEU A 317 4.58 -2.87 26.31
N ALA A 318 4.83 -3.33 27.53
CA ALA A 318 6.17 -3.68 28.01
C ALA A 318 6.76 -4.95 27.37
N GLY A 319 6.01 -5.65 26.50
CA GLY A 319 6.48 -6.81 25.76
C GLY A 319 6.16 -8.16 26.43
N MET A 320 5.31 -8.18 27.46
CA MET A 320 4.84 -9.43 28.04
C MET A 320 3.87 -10.14 27.07
N PRO A 321 3.92 -11.48 26.96
CA PRO A 321 3.08 -12.22 26.04
C PRO A 321 1.59 -12.06 26.40
N SER A 322 0.76 -11.80 25.39
CA SER A 322 -0.70 -11.78 25.52
C SER A 322 -1.28 -13.19 25.43
N LEU A 323 -2.37 -13.45 26.13
CA LEU A 323 -3.17 -14.65 25.92
C LEU A 323 -3.87 -14.58 24.55
N GLU A 324 -3.48 -15.46 23.64
CA GLU A 324 -4.16 -15.58 22.35
C GLU A 324 -5.42 -16.46 22.45
N PRO A 325 -6.52 -16.07 21.79
CA PRO A 325 -7.72 -16.89 21.72
C PRO A 325 -7.43 -18.20 20.97
N SER A 326 -8.16 -19.27 21.32
CA SER A 326 -7.99 -20.53 20.61
C SER A 326 -8.47 -20.42 19.16
N VAL A 327 -7.90 -21.22 18.26
CA VAL A 327 -8.29 -21.25 16.84
C VAL A 327 -9.79 -21.47 16.67
N GLN A 328 -10.37 -22.33 17.51
CA GLN A 328 -11.79 -22.61 17.47
C GLN A 328 -12.64 -21.38 17.86
N GLN A 329 -12.21 -20.63 18.88
CA GLN A 329 -12.87 -19.37 19.25
C GLN A 329 -12.78 -18.34 18.12
N LEU A 330 -11.61 -18.21 17.47
CA LEU A 330 -11.43 -17.32 16.32
C LEU A 330 -12.39 -17.70 15.18
N LEU A 331 -12.46 -18.98 14.81
CA LEU A 331 -13.37 -19.47 13.76
C LEU A 331 -14.84 -19.21 14.07
N GLU A 332 -15.28 -19.53 15.29
CA GLU A 332 -16.66 -19.31 15.70
C GLU A 332 -17.03 -17.83 15.68
N ARG A 333 -16.12 -16.94 16.11
CA ARG A 333 -16.30 -15.48 16.08
C ARG A 333 -16.36 -14.94 14.65
N THR A 334 -15.40 -15.30 13.81
CA THR A 334 -15.37 -14.85 12.41
C THR A 334 -16.62 -15.34 11.66
N ASN A 335 -17.05 -16.58 11.89
CA ASN A 335 -18.29 -17.11 11.34
C ASN A 335 -19.50 -16.26 11.75
N GLN A 336 -19.67 -16.03 13.06
CA GLN A 336 -20.78 -15.22 13.57
C GLN A 336 -20.78 -13.78 13.04
N LYS A 337 -19.59 -13.17 12.91
CA LYS A 337 -19.43 -11.82 12.34
C LYS A 337 -19.92 -11.79 10.90
N LEU A 338 -19.35 -12.65 10.04
CA LEU A 338 -19.71 -12.71 8.62
C LEU A 338 -21.20 -13.01 8.44
N TRP A 339 -21.75 -13.94 9.22
CA TRP A 339 -23.16 -14.30 9.17
C TRP A 339 -24.09 -13.12 9.47
N LYS A 340 -23.75 -12.32 10.49
CA LYS A 340 -24.49 -11.11 10.86
C LYS A 340 -24.33 -9.99 9.83
N GLN A 341 -23.10 -9.74 9.40
CA GLN A 341 -22.75 -8.67 8.46
C GLN A 341 -23.49 -8.85 7.12
N TRP A 342 -23.56 -10.09 6.62
CA TRP A 342 -24.18 -10.42 5.35
C TRP A 342 -25.66 -10.86 5.46
N ARG A 343 -26.23 -10.85 6.68
CA ARG A 343 -27.61 -11.25 6.99
C ARG A 343 -28.00 -12.58 6.34
N LEU A 344 -27.11 -13.56 6.41
CA LEU A 344 -27.31 -14.86 5.77
C LEU A 344 -28.50 -15.60 6.42
N PRO A 345 -29.38 -16.24 5.61
CA PRO A 345 -30.54 -16.94 6.14
C PRO A 345 -30.14 -18.20 6.91
N TYR A 346 -30.97 -18.63 7.85
CA TYR A 346 -30.76 -19.81 8.71
C TYR A 346 -29.56 -19.68 9.66
N SER A 347 -29.16 -20.80 10.27
CA SER A 347 -27.98 -20.90 11.12
C SER A 347 -26.70 -21.07 10.29
N PRO A 348 -25.55 -20.55 10.77
CA PRO A 348 -24.26 -20.80 10.13
C PRO A 348 -24.01 -22.30 9.92
N PRO A 349 -23.35 -22.71 8.83
CA PRO A 349 -23.12 -24.12 8.51
C PRO A 349 -22.29 -24.80 9.60
N ALA A 350 -22.35 -26.13 9.63
CA ALA A 350 -21.57 -26.96 10.53
C ALA A 350 -20.07 -26.61 10.49
N ARG A 351 -19.38 -26.88 11.60
CA ARG A 351 -17.98 -26.52 11.84
C ARG A 351 -17.12 -26.73 10.59
N THR A 352 -16.41 -25.68 10.17
CA THR A 352 -15.41 -25.77 9.11
C THR A 352 -14.34 -26.78 9.55
N PRO A 353 -14.11 -27.88 8.83
CA PRO A 353 -12.94 -28.71 9.08
C PRO A 353 -11.68 -27.86 8.87
N PHE A 354 -10.78 -27.89 9.84
CA PHE A 354 -9.55 -27.10 9.79
C PHE A 354 -8.34 -27.94 10.19
N ARG A 355 -7.17 -27.54 9.68
CA ARG A 355 -5.86 -28.10 10.04
C ARG A 355 -4.95 -26.97 10.51
N VAL A 356 -4.39 -27.13 11.70
CA VAL A 356 -3.45 -26.18 12.29
C VAL A 356 -2.03 -26.59 11.92
N HIS A 357 -1.22 -25.61 11.54
CA HIS A 357 0.21 -25.71 11.32
C HIS A 357 0.95 -24.84 12.33
N GLU A 358 2.22 -25.12 12.57
CA GLU A 358 3.04 -24.37 13.53
C GLU A 358 3.23 -22.92 13.08
N ASP A 359 3.64 -22.75 11.81
CA ASP A 359 3.86 -21.46 11.17
C ASP A 359 3.49 -21.51 9.67
N VAL A 360 3.66 -20.36 9.00
CA VAL A 360 3.34 -20.22 7.57
C VAL A 360 4.30 -21.02 6.69
N GLU A 361 5.56 -21.17 7.10
CA GLU A 361 6.58 -21.90 6.32
C GLU A 361 6.24 -23.39 6.28
N THR A 362 5.98 -23.98 7.44
CA THR A 362 5.53 -25.38 7.59
C THR A 362 4.24 -25.64 6.82
N MET A 363 3.31 -24.67 6.82
CA MET A 363 2.08 -24.76 6.05
C MET A 363 2.35 -24.78 4.54
N ARG A 364 3.23 -23.90 4.04
CA ARG A 364 3.63 -23.87 2.62
C ARG A 364 4.30 -25.17 2.19
N GLU A 365 5.22 -25.68 2.99
CA GLU A 365 5.88 -26.96 2.72
C GLU A 365 4.90 -28.13 2.66
N THR A 366 3.96 -28.19 3.62
CA THR A 366 2.94 -29.24 3.68
C THR A 366 1.99 -29.19 2.49
N LEU A 367 1.70 -28.00 1.98
CA LEU A 367 0.75 -27.79 0.88
C LEU A 367 1.41 -27.81 -0.50
N GLY A 368 2.71 -27.55 -0.59
CA GLY A 368 3.42 -27.38 -1.87
C GLY A 368 2.94 -26.17 -2.67
N LEU A 369 2.41 -25.13 -1.99
CA LEU A 369 1.82 -23.93 -2.58
C LEU A 369 2.32 -22.70 -1.83
N ASP A 370 2.52 -21.59 -2.55
CA ASP A 370 2.73 -20.31 -1.87
C ASP A 370 1.39 -19.85 -1.29
N CYS A 371 1.39 -19.54 0.01
CA CYS A 371 0.18 -19.21 0.74
C CYS A 371 0.45 -18.25 1.90
N GLY A 372 -0.62 -17.57 2.33
CA GLY A 372 -0.65 -16.76 3.54
C GLY A 372 -0.95 -17.60 4.80
N PRO A 373 -1.26 -16.93 5.92
CA PRO A 373 -1.49 -17.59 7.21
C PRO A 373 -2.84 -18.32 7.34
N ALA A 374 -3.72 -18.16 6.35
CA ALA A 374 -4.91 -18.95 6.18
C ALA A 374 -5.08 -19.30 4.70
N LEU A 375 -5.54 -20.52 4.41
CA LEU A 375 -5.90 -20.93 3.06
C LEU A 375 -7.06 -21.92 3.10
N LEU A 376 -8.12 -21.64 2.36
CA LEU A 376 -9.20 -22.61 2.12
C LEU A 376 -8.87 -23.48 0.91
N ILE A 377 -8.73 -24.80 1.13
CA ILE A 377 -8.60 -25.77 0.04
C ILE A 377 -9.96 -26.43 -0.18
N THR A 378 -10.45 -26.33 -1.41
CA THR A 378 -11.73 -26.92 -1.83
C THR A 378 -11.47 -27.99 -2.88
N GLN A 379 -11.87 -29.22 -2.61
CA GLN A 379 -11.85 -30.30 -3.60
C GLN A 379 -13.21 -30.34 -4.31
N MET A 380 -13.19 -30.19 -5.63
CA MET A 380 -14.40 -30.23 -6.45
C MET A 380 -14.38 -31.41 -7.42
N GLN A 381 -15.54 -32.01 -7.64
CA GLN A 381 -15.75 -33.00 -8.69
C GLN A 381 -17.07 -32.70 -9.41
N TYR A 382 -17.01 -32.54 -10.74
CA TYR A 382 -18.15 -32.16 -11.59
C TYR A 382 -18.93 -30.92 -11.08
N GLY A 383 -18.21 -29.90 -10.60
CA GLY A 383 -18.81 -28.66 -10.09
C GLY A 383 -19.48 -28.80 -8.71
N ARG A 384 -19.35 -29.94 -8.04
CA ARG A 384 -19.77 -30.14 -6.65
C ARG A 384 -18.57 -30.15 -5.73
N VAL A 385 -18.70 -29.47 -4.59
CA VAL A 385 -17.71 -29.50 -3.52
C VAL A 385 -17.78 -30.87 -2.81
N LEU A 386 -16.68 -31.62 -2.85
CA LEU A 386 -16.53 -32.92 -2.16
C LEU A 386 -16.03 -32.73 -0.74
N SER A 387 -15.03 -31.86 -0.58
CA SER A 387 -14.45 -31.53 0.72
C SER A 387 -13.94 -30.09 0.70
N GLU A 388 -13.98 -29.46 1.86
CA GLU A 388 -13.34 -28.19 2.14
C GLU A 388 -12.42 -28.43 3.32
N THR A 389 -11.25 -27.81 3.38
CA THR A 389 -10.40 -27.82 4.57
C THR A 389 -9.70 -26.49 4.68
N LEU A 390 -9.84 -25.85 5.85
CA LEU A 390 -9.18 -24.59 6.14
C LEU A 390 -7.84 -24.84 6.83
N HIS A 391 -6.75 -24.42 6.20
CA HIS A 391 -5.39 -24.52 6.74
C HIS A 391 -5.04 -23.21 7.44
N LEU A 392 -4.53 -23.27 8.67
CA LEU A 392 -4.28 -22.10 9.52
C LEU A 392 -2.92 -22.17 10.21
N ALA A 393 -2.23 -21.02 10.27
CA ALA A 393 -1.03 -20.79 11.08
C ALA A 393 -1.36 -19.76 12.19
N PRO A 394 -1.86 -20.18 13.36
CA PRO A 394 -2.54 -19.31 14.33
C PRO A 394 -1.64 -18.29 15.02
N GLY A 395 -0.33 -18.57 15.15
CA GLY A 395 0.64 -17.63 15.73
C GLY A 395 0.97 -16.43 14.84
N THR A 396 0.29 -16.28 13.70
CA THR A 396 0.46 -15.09 12.86
C THR A 396 -0.40 -13.93 13.35
N PRO A 397 0.20 -12.77 13.60
CA PRO A 397 -0.55 -11.58 13.95
C PRO A 397 -1.54 -11.20 12.86
N PHE A 398 -2.67 -10.59 13.26
CA PHE A 398 -3.69 -10.07 12.34
C PHE A 398 -4.48 -11.14 11.57
N LEU A 399 -4.31 -12.43 11.90
CA LEU A 399 -5.06 -13.54 11.32
C LEU A 399 -6.58 -13.30 11.39
N ASP A 400 -7.07 -12.86 12.54
CA ASP A 400 -8.48 -12.58 12.82
C ASP A 400 -9.02 -11.32 12.12
N GLN A 401 -8.12 -10.43 11.69
CA GLN A 401 -8.46 -9.19 11.01
C GLN A 401 -8.37 -9.31 9.48
N ASP A 402 -7.48 -10.12 8.92
CA ASP A 402 -7.23 -10.21 7.48
C ASP A 402 -7.53 -11.60 6.92
N ALA A 403 -6.59 -12.53 7.10
CA ALA A 403 -6.58 -13.78 6.35
C ALA A 403 -7.77 -14.69 6.69
N LEU A 404 -8.13 -14.83 7.97
CA LEU A 404 -9.23 -15.71 8.36
C LEU A 404 -10.59 -15.22 7.84
N PRO A 405 -11.03 -13.96 8.06
CA PRO A 405 -12.24 -13.43 7.45
C PRO A 405 -12.29 -13.61 5.93
N ARG A 406 -11.16 -13.38 5.25
CA ARG A 406 -11.04 -13.48 3.80
C ARG A 406 -11.31 -14.89 3.30
N GLU A 407 -10.62 -15.90 3.86
CA GLU A 407 -10.83 -17.31 3.46
C GLU A 407 -12.23 -17.81 3.83
N MET A 408 -12.75 -17.39 4.99
CA MET A 408 -14.12 -17.74 5.40
C MET A 408 -15.16 -17.10 4.48
N MET A 409 -14.92 -15.89 3.99
CA MET A 409 -15.81 -15.25 3.04
C MET A 409 -15.86 -16.00 1.71
N ARG A 410 -14.72 -16.47 1.19
CA ARG A 410 -14.67 -17.30 -0.02
C ARG A 410 -15.52 -18.56 0.10
N ARG A 411 -15.54 -19.17 1.28
CA ARG A 411 -16.43 -20.31 1.57
C ARG A 411 -17.91 -19.96 1.46
N TYR A 412 -18.31 -18.75 1.86
CA TYR A 412 -19.71 -18.32 1.88
C TYR A 412 -20.17 -17.71 0.55
N LEU A 413 -19.26 -17.31 -0.33
CA LEU A 413 -19.61 -16.73 -1.64
C LEU A 413 -20.59 -17.61 -2.43
N PRO A 414 -20.40 -18.93 -2.60
CA PRO A 414 -21.36 -19.77 -3.32
C PRO A 414 -22.76 -19.78 -2.68
N LEU A 415 -22.83 -19.70 -1.34
CA LEU A 415 -24.11 -19.63 -0.62
C LEU A 415 -24.80 -18.28 -0.83
N ILE A 416 -24.04 -17.19 -0.83
CA ILE A 416 -24.53 -15.84 -1.10
C ILE A 416 -25.06 -15.73 -2.53
N LEU A 417 -24.32 -16.28 -3.49
CA LEU A 417 -24.65 -16.22 -4.91
C LEU A 417 -25.72 -17.25 -5.33
N GLY A 418 -26.06 -18.21 -4.47
CA GLY A 418 -27.01 -19.28 -4.78
C GLY A 418 -26.54 -20.30 -5.82
N GLN A 419 -25.32 -20.16 -6.37
CA GLN A 419 -24.68 -21.08 -7.30
C GLN A 419 -23.15 -21.10 -7.14
N PRO A 420 -22.47 -22.23 -7.41
CA PRO A 420 -21.01 -22.34 -7.40
C PRO A 420 -20.41 -21.75 -8.69
N ARG A 421 -20.65 -20.47 -8.97
CA ARG A 421 -20.02 -19.76 -10.09
C ARG A 421 -18.70 -19.12 -9.63
N GLY A 422 -17.68 -19.20 -10.49
CA GLY A 422 -16.45 -18.43 -10.30
C GLY A 422 -16.73 -16.96 -10.57
N LEU A 423 -16.51 -16.11 -9.56
CA LEU A 423 -16.50 -14.66 -9.77
C LEU A 423 -15.18 -14.24 -10.45
N PRO A 424 -15.16 -13.13 -11.20
CA PRO A 424 -13.89 -12.53 -11.62
C PRO A 424 -13.00 -12.25 -10.40
N PRO A 425 -11.68 -12.47 -10.49
CA PRO A 425 -10.77 -12.34 -9.34
C PRO A 425 -10.83 -11.00 -8.60
N TRP A 426 -11.03 -9.89 -9.32
CA TRP A 426 -11.15 -8.56 -8.71
C TRP A 426 -12.41 -8.41 -7.86
N LEU A 427 -13.51 -9.02 -8.29
CA LEU A 427 -14.80 -8.97 -7.59
C LEU A 427 -14.78 -9.90 -6.38
N GLU A 428 -14.26 -11.11 -6.55
CA GLU A 428 -14.03 -12.04 -5.43
C GLU A 428 -13.14 -11.40 -4.35
N GLU A 429 -11.96 -10.89 -4.74
CA GLU A 429 -11.03 -10.29 -3.79
C GLU A 429 -11.59 -9.01 -3.18
N GLY A 430 -12.39 -8.24 -3.92
CA GLY A 430 -13.05 -7.06 -3.40
C GLY A 430 -14.10 -7.41 -2.33
N ILE A 431 -14.95 -8.42 -2.58
CA ILE A 431 -15.92 -8.91 -1.60
C ILE A 431 -15.23 -9.50 -0.36
N CYS A 432 -14.13 -10.22 -0.56
CA CYS A 432 -13.38 -10.75 0.57
C CYS A 432 -12.67 -9.63 1.36
N SER A 433 -12.18 -8.58 0.68
CA SER A 433 -11.53 -7.43 1.32
C SER A 433 -12.47 -6.61 2.20
N ILE A 434 -13.73 -6.39 1.78
CA ILE A 434 -14.73 -5.68 2.59
C ILE A 434 -15.22 -6.48 3.81
N SER A 435 -14.99 -7.79 3.82
CA SER A 435 -15.38 -8.70 4.91
C SER A 435 -14.37 -8.75 6.07
N ARG A 436 -13.23 -8.06 5.90
CA ARG A 436 -12.13 -8.03 6.86
C ARG A 436 -12.45 -7.24 8.12
N GLY A 437 -11.55 -7.31 9.08
CA GLY A 437 -11.64 -6.59 10.34
C GLY A 437 -11.40 -5.10 10.20
N SER A 438 -11.90 -4.34 11.18
CA SER A 438 -11.83 -2.87 11.19
C SER A 438 -10.41 -2.34 11.04
N LEU A 439 -9.42 -3.01 11.66
CA LEU A 439 -8.01 -2.65 11.55
C LEU A 439 -7.44 -2.91 10.15
N ALA A 440 -7.85 -4.02 9.51
CA ALA A 440 -7.44 -4.33 8.14
C ALA A 440 -8.04 -3.33 7.13
N LEU A 441 -9.30 -2.96 7.31
CA LEU A 441 -9.95 -1.91 6.50
C LEU A 441 -9.30 -0.53 6.71
N ALA A 442 -8.88 -0.21 7.94
CA ALA A 442 -8.12 1.01 8.20
C ALA A 442 -6.75 0.99 7.49
N ARG A 443 -6.07 -0.17 7.47
CA ARG A 443 -4.84 -0.36 6.71
C ARG A 443 -5.05 -0.17 5.21
N ASP A 444 -6.12 -0.68 4.63
CA ASP A 444 -6.45 -0.47 3.21
C ASP A 444 -6.57 1.01 2.86
N ARG A 445 -7.30 1.78 3.68
CA ARG A 445 -7.45 3.22 3.51
C ARG A 445 -6.10 3.93 3.53
N MET A 446 -5.21 3.54 4.45
CA MET A 446 -3.84 4.05 4.49
C MET A 446 -3.05 3.68 3.23
N LEU A 447 -3.09 2.42 2.78
CA LEU A 447 -2.39 1.97 1.58
C LEU A 447 -2.85 2.73 0.33
N LEU A 448 -4.15 2.93 0.17
CA LEU A 448 -4.73 3.68 -0.94
C LEU A 448 -4.39 5.17 -0.89
N SER A 449 -4.49 5.80 0.27
CA SER A 449 -4.09 7.22 0.42
C SER A 449 -2.59 7.42 0.12
N ARG A 450 -1.74 6.48 0.56
CA ARG A 450 -0.31 6.48 0.24
C ARG A 450 -0.09 6.30 -1.27
N ALA A 451 -0.70 5.29 -1.88
CA ALA A 451 -0.58 5.03 -3.32
C ALA A 451 -1.06 6.24 -4.15
N LYS A 452 -2.12 6.92 -3.70
CA LYS A 452 -2.60 8.17 -4.31
C LYS A 452 -1.56 9.28 -4.25
N ARG A 453 -0.96 9.52 -3.07
CA ARG A 453 0.08 10.54 -2.89
C ARG A 453 1.28 10.31 -3.82
N TYR A 454 1.61 9.05 -4.08
CA TYR A 454 2.71 8.66 -4.98
C TYR A 454 2.29 8.45 -6.44
N LYS A 455 1.04 8.75 -6.80
CA LYS A 455 0.48 8.52 -8.14
C LYS A 455 0.68 7.08 -8.64
N SER A 456 0.61 6.13 -7.71
CA SER A 456 0.82 4.69 -7.93
C SER A 456 -0.45 3.88 -7.67
N LEU A 457 -1.63 4.50 -7.75
CA LEU A 457 -2.91 3.79 -7.64
C LEU A 457 -3.06 2.80 -8.82
N PRO A 458 -3.62 1.60 -8.56
CA PRO A 458 -3.98 0.68 -9.63
C PRO A 458 -4.98 1.29 -10.62
N ASP A 459 -4.82 0.96 -11.89
CA ASP A 459 -5.75 1.29 -12.97
C ASP A 459 -6.93 0.31 -12.94
N LEU A 460 -8.17 0.82 -12.97
CA LEU A 460 -9.38 0.01 -12.99
C LEU A 460 -9.43 -0.97 -14.17
N SER A 461 -8.86 -0.60 -15.33
CA SER A 461 -8.75 -1.51 -16.47
C SER A 461 -7.90 -2.74 -16.14
N ARG A 462 -6.80 -2.55 -15.41
CA ARG A 462 -5.95 -3.65 -14.93
C ARG A 462 -6.67 -4.50 -13.89
N LEU A 463 -7.35 -3.88 -12.93
CA LEU A 463 -8.12 -4.59 -11.91
C LEU A 463 -9.19 -5.49 -12.56
N THR A 464 -10.00 -4.93 -13.45
CA THR A 464 -11.12 -5.66 -14.07
C THR A 464 -10.67 -6.75 -15.05
N SER A 465 -9.45 -6.64 -15.60
CA SER A 465 -8.83 -7.67 -16.45
C SER A 465 -8.05 -8.76 -15.71
N MET A 466 -8.04 -8.76 -14.37
CA MET A 466 -7.29 -9.72 -13.57
C MET A 466 -7.70 -11.17 -13.88
N GLN A 467 -6.73 -12.03 -14.16
CA GLN A 467 -6.96 -13.46 -14.43
C GLN A 467 -6.79 -14.35 -13.18
N ALA A 468 -6.11 -13.84 -12.15
CA ALA A 468 -5.90 -14.52 -10.89
C ALA A 468 -5.93 -13.52 -9.72
N SER A 469 -6.10 -14.03 -8.49
CA SER A 469 -5.93 -13.23 -7.28
C SER A 469 -4.50 -12.67 -7.20
N ILE A 470 -4.37 -11.42 -6.79
CA ILE A 470 -3.08 -10.73 -6.65
C ILE A 470 -2.72 -10.64 -5.16
N ASP A 471 -1.49 -11.00 -4.82
CA ASP A 471 -0.98 -10.91 -3.44
C ASP A 471 -0.55 -9.49 -3.02
N ASP A 472 -0.48 -8.55 -3.96
CA ASP A 472 -0.21 -7.12 -3.68
C ASP A 472 -1.34 -6.48 -2.85
N GLU A 473 -0.98 -5.97 -1.66
CA GLU A 473 -1.92 -5.37 -0.71
C GLU A 473 -2.63 -4.13 -1.26
N VAL A 474 -1.97 -3.32 -2.11
CA VAL A 474 -2.57 -2.12 -2.70
C VAL A 474 -3.63 -2.50 -3.73
N TYR A 475 -3.37 -3.54 -4.52
CA TYR A 475 -4.36 -4.08 -5.46
C TYR A 475 -5.56 -4.67 -4.71
N ARG A 476 -5.34 -5.43 -3.64
CA ARG A 476 -6.42 -5.95 -2.78
C ARG A 476 -7.26 -4.83 -2.18
N ALA A 477 -6.62 -3.83 -1.58
CA ALA A 477 -7.28 -2.65 -1.04
C ALA A 477 -8.09 -1.90 -2.13
N ALA A 478 -7.56 -1.81 -3.34
CA ALA A 478 -8.24 -1.17 -4.46
C ALA A 478 -9.49 -1.96 -4.89
N CYS A 479 -9.40 -3.28 -5.00
CA CYS A 479 -10.56 -4.15 -5.26
C CYS A 479 -11.64 -3.97 -4.18
N GLY A 480 -11.25 -4.00 -2.89
CA GLY A 480 -12.16 -3.79 -1.77
C GLY A 480 -12.84 -2.43 -1.81
N SER A 481 -12.08 -1.36 -2.05
CA SER A 481 -12.62 0.01 -2.14
C SER A 481 -13.57 0.19 -3.32
N LEU A 482 -13.25 -0.39 -4.49
CA LEU A 482 -14.12 -0.34 -5.66
C LEU A 482 -15.43 -1.10 -5.42
N VAL A 483 -15.36 -2.32 -4.91
CA VAL A 483 -16.55 -3.12 -4.60
C VAL A 483 -17.40 -2.46 -3.53
N ALA A 484 -16.79 -1.94 -2.46
CA ALA A 484 -17.49 -1.19 -1.42
C ALA A 484 -18.27 -0.01 -2.00
N TRP A 485 -17.69 0.72 -2.95
CA TRP A 485 -18.37 1.82 -3.64
C TRP A 485 -19.53 1.32 -4.50
N ILE A 486 -19.34 0.27 -5.29
CA ILE A 486 -20.38 -0.27 -6.18
C ILE A 486 -21.62 -0.75 -5.39
N ILE A 487 -21.40 -1.36 -4.21
CA ILE A 487 -22.49 -1.97 -3.43
C ILE A 487 -23.10 -1.05 -2.38
N GLU A 488 -22.55 0.15 -2.15
CA GLU A 488 -22.91 1.02 -1.02
C GLU A 488 -24.43 1.27 -0.90
N ASP A 489 -25.08 1.59 -2.02
CA ASP A 489 -26.51 1.90 -2.09
C ASP A 489 -27.37 0.67 -2.46
N VAL A 490 -26.78 -0.52 -2.52
CA VAL A 490 -27.43 -1.73 -3.00
C VAL A 490 -27.94 -2.56 -1.82
N PRO A 491 -29.26 -2.79 -1.69
CA PRO A 491 -29.79 -3.66 -0.63
C PRO A 491 -29.18 -5.06 -0.72
N LEU A 492 -28.80 -5.65 0.42
CA LEU A 492 -28.19 -6.98 0.52
C LEU A 492 -28.90 -8.07 -0.30
N ILE A 493 -30.24 -8.02 -0.36
CA ILE A 493 -31.06 -9.00 -1.10
C ILE A 493 -30.86 -8.95 -2.63
N ARG A 494 -30.35 -7.83 -3.16
CA ARG A 494 -30.07 -7.63 -4.60
C ARG A 494 -28.60 -7.81 -4.96
N LEU A 495 -27.73 -8.02 -3.97
CA LEU A 495 -26.31 -8.24 -4.24
C LEU A 495 -26.03 -9.48 -5.10
N PRO A 496 -26.73 -10.63 -4.94
CA PRO A 496 -26.49 -11.78 -5.81
C PRO A 496 -26.72 -11.45 -7.29
N ASP A 497 -27.83 -10.78 -7.61
CA ASP A 497 -28.16 -10.37 -8.98
C ASP A 497 -27.12 -9.37 -9.53
N LEU A 498 -26.68 -8.42 -8.70
CA LEU A 498 -25.65 -7.46 -9.08
C LEU A 498 -24.30 -8.13 -9.34
N PHE A 499 -23.89 -9.07 -8.49
CA PHE A 499 -22.64 -9.80 -8.68
C PHE A 499 -22.68 -10.68 -9.92
N GLU A 500 -23.83 -11.27 -10.25
CA GLU A 500 -24.02 -12.01 -11.50
C GLU A 500 -23.84 -11.09 -12.72
N LEU A 501 -24.42 -9.88 -12.68
CA LEU A 501 -24.24 -8.89 -13.75
C LEU A 501 -22.78 -8.45 -13.89
N LEU A 502 -22.11 -8.15 -12.78
CA LEU A 502 -20.70 -7.73 -12.77
C LEU A 502 -19.75 -8.86 -13.21
N ALA A 503 -20.16 -10.12 -13.10
CA ALA A 503 -19.41 -11.28 -13.57
C ALA A 503 -19.55 -11.54 -15.09
N THR A 504 -20.45 -10.84 -15.78
CA THR A 504 -20.73 -11.04 -17.22
C THR A 504 -20.06 -9.99 -18.11
N SER A 505 -20.12 -10.16 -19.44
CA SER A 505 -19.49 -9.31 -20.46
C SER A 505 -20.03 -7.87 -20.55
N GLU A 506 -21.01 -7.48 -19.73
CA GLU A 506 -21.60 -6.14 -19.69
C GLU A 506 -21.09 -5.27 -18.51
N LEU A 507 -19.86 -5.52 -18.05
CA LEU A 507 -19.25 -4.83 -16.91
C LEU A 507 -19.30 -3.30 -17.04
N GLU A 508 -18.92 -2.74 -18.18
CA GLU A 508 -18.94 -1.28 -18.41
C GLU A 508 -20.35 -0.69 -18.35
N HIS A 509 -21.34 -1.40 -18.90
CA HIS A 509 -22.74 -0.97 -18.87
C HIS A 509 -23.32 -1.03 -17.44
N CYS A 510 -22.98 -2.09 -16.69
CA CYS A 510 -23.38 -2.24 -15.29
C CYS A 510 -22.75 -1.16 -14.41
N LEU A 511 -21.44 -0.90 -14.58
CA LEU A 511 -20.71 0.13 -13.86
C LEU A 511 -21.26 1.52 -14.18
N SER A 512 -21.58 1.83 -15.44
CA SER A 512 -22.24 3.10 -15.82
C SER A 512 -23.57 3.28 -15.12
N LYS A 513 -24.41 2.24 -15.07
CA LYS A 513 -25.73 2.32 -14.43
C LYS A 513 -25.66 2.55 -12.92
N VAL A 514 -24.69 1.94 -12.24
CA VAL A 514 -24.55 2.02 -10.77
C VAL A 514 -23.79 3.26 -10.34
N THR A 515 -22.76 3.67 -11.09
CA THR A 515 -21.84 4.76 -10.69
C THR A 515 -22.06 6.08 -11.44
N ARG A 516 -22.92 6.07 -12.49
CA ARG A 516 -23.17 7.19 -13.42
C ARG A 516 -21.95 7.61 -14.26
N ALA A 517 -20.94 6.76 -14.36
CA ALA A 517 -19.76 7.00 -15.19
C ALA A 517 -19.84 6.22 -16.50
N ASP A 518 -19.82 6.90 -17.64
CA ASP A 518 -20.07 6.26 -18.95
C ASP A 518 -18.82 5.60 -19.55
N THR A 519 -17.65 5.86 -18.95
CA THR A 519 -16.38 5.25 -19.34
C THR A 519 -15.57 4.78 -18.13
N LEU A 520 -14.68 3.78 -18.33
CA LEU A 520 -13.74 3.35 -17.29
C LEU A 520 -12.82 4.48 -16.81
N LEU A 521 -12.50 5.45 -17.68
CA LEU A 521 -11.71 6.62 -17.32
C LEU A 521 -12.48 7.57 -16.38
N GLU A 522 -13.75 7.83 -16.67
CA GLU A 522 -14.62 8.60 -15.79
C GLU A 522 -14.82 7.88 -14.44
N LEU A 523 -14.99 6.56 -14.48
CA LEU A 523 -15.09 5.73 -13.29
C LEU A 523 -13.82 5.80 -12.43
N GLN A 524 -12.63 5.72 -13.05
CA GLN A 524 -11.35 5.89 -12.37
C GLN A 524 -11.26 7.27 -11.69
N GLN A 525 -11.63 8.34 -12.39
CA GLN A 525 -11.58 9.69 -11.83
C GLN A 525 -12.58 9.87 -10.69
N ALA A 526 -13.81 9.35 -10.83
CA ALA A 526 -14.84 9.37 -9.81
C ALA A 526 -14.41 8.58 -8.56
N TRP A 527 -13.84 7.39 -8.75
CA TRP A 527 -13.28 6.57 -7.66
C TRP A 527 -12.16 7.32 -6.93
N ILE A 528 -11.21 7.91 -7.66
CA ILE A 528 -10.11 8.68 -7.07
C ILE A 528 -10.64 9.87 -6.26
N ARG A 529 -11.64 10.61 -6.76
CA ARG A 529 -12.27 11.72 -6.02
C ARG A 529 -12.98 11.23 -4.76
N ARG A 530 -13.62 10.07 -4.84
CA ARG A 530 -14.30 9.47 -3.69
C ARG A 530 -13.34 9.05 -2.58
N LEU A 531 -12.12 8.64 -2.93
CA LEU A 531 -11.06 8.42 -1.94
C LEU A 531 -10.71 9.71 -1.16
N ASP A 532 -11.01 10.92 -1.67
CA ASP A 532 -10.81 12.19 -0.95
C ASP A 532 -11.94 12.52 0.03
N SER A 533 -13.17 12.10 -0.27
CA SER A 533 -14.34 12.48 0.51
C SER A 533 -14.49 11.71 1.82
N GLY A 534 -13.57 10.79 2.14
CA GLY A 534 -13.48 10.09 3.43
C GLY A 534 -14.83 9.62 3.97
N SER A 535 -15.29 8.46 3.52
CA SER A 535 -16.46 7.79 4.13
C SER A 535 -16.15 7.24 5.52
#